data_AF-A0A0W1AR16-F1
#
_entry.id   AF-A0A0W1AR16-F1
#
_cell.length_a   1.000
_cell.length_b   1.000
_cell.length_c   1.000
_cell.angle_alpha   90.00
_cell.angle_beta   90.00
_cell.angle_gamma   90.00
#
_symmetry.space_group_name_H-M   'P 1'
#
loop_
_entity.id
_entity.type
_entity.pdbx_description
1 polymer ?
#
loop_
_entity_poly.entity_id
_entity_poly.type
_entity_poly.pdbx_seq_one_letter_code
_entity_poly.pdbx_strand_id
1 'polypeptide(L)' 'MLLAEVAAQGPSKFHTFDVFMILFTILILVGVIRLLRAPQKNKFAIGFGAVSLLVFIISDYAMVMHWLS' A
#
# COMPACT_ATOMS: atom_id res chain seq x y z
N MET A 1 -31.80 -5.88 18.37
CA MET A 1 -30.55 -5.96 19.14
C MET A 1 -29.33 -6.10 18.22
N LEU A 2 -29.27 -7.14 17.38
CA LEU A 2 -28.17 -7.35 16.41
C LEU A 2 -27.87 -6.11 15.52
N LEU A 3 -28.89 -5.48 14.94
CA LEU A 3 -28.71 -4.28 14.09
C LEU A 3 -28.24 -3.03 14.87
N ALA A 4 -28.63 -2.89 16.14
CA ALA A 4 -28.20 -1.77 16.99
C ALA A 4 -26.77 -1.97 17.50
N GLU A 5 -26.36 -3.22 17.69
CA GLU A 5 -25.02 -3.61 18.13
C GLU A 5 -23.99 -3.49 16.98
N VAL A 6 -24.38 -3.82 15.76
CA VAL A 6 -23.60 -3.55 14.53
C VAL A 6 -23.46 -2.05 14.27
N ALA A 7 -24.49 -1.25 14.56
CA ALA A 7 -24.41 0.21 14.45
C ALA A 7 -23.59 0.87 15.58
N ALA A 8 -23.50 0.23 16.75
CA ALA A 8 -22.69 0.70 17.89
C ALA A 8 -21.20 0.39 17.72
N GLN A 9 -20.86 -0.67 16.99
CA GLN A 9 -19.52 -0.85 16.44
C GLN A 9 -19.36 0.08 15.25
N GLY A 10 -18.99 1.35 15.52
CA GLY A 10 -18.67 2.31 14.46
C GLY A 10 -17.75 1.68 13.40
N PRO A 11 -17.85 2.10 12.12
CA PRO A 11 -17.16 1.44 11.02
C PRO A 11 -15.67 1.24 11.34
N SER A 12 -15.20 0.00 11.23
CA SER A 12 -13.78 -0.32 11.41
C SER A 12 -12.97 0.50 10.41
N LYS A 13 -12.02 1.30 10.93
CA LYS A 13 -11.09 2.08 10.10
C LYS A 13 -10.06 1.18 9.42
N PHE A 14 -9.85 -0.01 9.97
CA PHE A 14 -8.97 -1.03 9.41
C PHE A 14 -9.78 -2.03 8.58
N HIS A 15 -9.29 -2.31 7.38
CA HIS A 15 -9.87 -3.31 6.49
C HIS A 15 -8.83 -4.38 6.16
N THR A 16 -9.27 -5.63 5.97
CA THR A 16 -8.36 -6.72 5.55
C THR A 16 -7.66 -6.42 4.21
N PHE A 17 -8.29 -5.63 3.34
CA PHE A 17 -7.70 -5.18 2.08
C PHE A 17 -6.42 -4.33 2.28
N ASP A 18 -6.34 -3.64 3.41
CA ASP A 18 -5.19 -2.80 3.74
C ASP A 18 -3.89 -3.61 3.87
N VAL A 19 -3.99 -4.87 4.31
CA VAL A 19 -2.85 -5.80 4.35
C VAL A 19 -2.35 -6.09 2.94
N PHE A 20 -3.26 -6.26 1.98
CA PHE A 20 -2.89 -6.47 0.58
C PHE A 20 -2.23 -5.23 -0.03
N MET A 21 -2.68 -4.03 0.34
CA MET A 21 -2.04 -2.77 -0.09
C MET A 21 -0.57 -2.70 0.35
N ILE A 22 -0.29 -2.94 1.63
CA ILE A 22 1.09 -2.94 2.15
C ILE A 22 1.95 -4.02 1.47
N LEU A 23 1.41 -5.22 1.29
CA LEU A 23 2.11 -6.30 0.58
C LEU A 23 2.43 -5.89 -0.87
N PHE A 24 1.52 -5.17 -1.53
CA PHE A 24 1.74 -4.69 -2.89
C PHE A 24 2.85 -3.64 -2.94
N THR A 25 2.91 -2.71 -1.98
CA THR A 25 4.01 -1.76 -1.84
C THR A 25 5.36 -2.47 -1.68
N ILE A 26 5.42 -3.53 -0.87
CA ILE A 26 6.63 -4.36 -0.71
C ILE A 26 7.01 -5.03 -2.03
N LEU A 27 6.05 -5.57 -2.78
CA LEU A 27 6.31 -6.18 -4.08
C LEU A 27 6.87 -5.16 -5.09
N ILE A 28 6.33 -3.94 -5.13
CA ILE A 28 6.86 -2.86 -5.97
C ILE A 28 8.29 -2.53 -5.56
N LEU A 29 8.56 -2.38 -4.25
CA LEU A 29 9.90 -2.10 -3.74
C LEU A 29 10.91 -3.16 -4.18
N VAL A 30 10.56 -4.44 -4.02
CA VAL A 30 11.40 -5.56 -4.46
C VAL A 30 11.60 -5.53 -5.98
N GLY A 31 10.55 -5.23 -6.75
CA GLY A 31 10.61 -5.07 -8.20
C GLY A 31 11.57 -3.96 -8.64
N VAL A 32 11.50 -2.80 -8.00
CA VAL A 32 12.40 -1.65 -8.25
C VAL A 32 13.84 -2.01 -7.90
N ILE A 33 14.08 -2.62 -6.73
CA ILE A 33 15.43 -3.07 -6.34
C ILE A 33 15.99 -4.08 -7.34
N ARG A 34 15.17 -5.04 -7.79
CA ARG A 34 15.54 -6.02 -8.81
C ARG A 34 15.91 -5.34 -10.13
N LEU A 35 15.12 -4.36 -10.58
CA LEU A 35 15.38 -3.59 -11.80
C LEU A 35 16.66 -2.77 -11.70
N LEU A 36 16.95 -2.17 -10.54
CA LEU A 36 18.18 -1.40 -10.30
C LEU A 36 19.44 -2.27 -10.33
N ARG A 37 19.33 -3.53 -9.87
CA ARG A 37 20.41 -4.53 -9.87
C ARG A 37 20.53 -5.30 -11.18
N ALA A 38 19.62 -5.12 -12.13
CA ALA A 38 19.67 -5.82 -13.41
C ALA A 38 20.90 -5.38 -14.22
N PRO A 39 21.62 -6.31 -14.88
CA PRO A 39 22.77 -5.97 -15.72
C PRO A 39 22.35 -5.12 -16.93
N GLN A 40 21.14 -5.33 -17.45
CA GLN A 40 20.52 -4.53 -18.49
C GLN A 40 19.42 -3.67 -17.88
N LYS A 41 19.67 -2.36 -17.78
CA LYS A 41 18.76 -1.44 -17.09
C LYS A 41 17.69 -0.89 -18.03
N ASN A 42 16.43 -1.21 -17.76
CA ASN A 42 15.30 -0.51 -18.38
C ASN A 42 15.00 0.77 -17.57
N LYS A 43 15.53 1.91 -18.02
CA LYS A 43 15.38 3.21 -17.35
C LYS A 43 13.91 3.64 -17.22
N PHE A 44 13.08 3.33 -18.20
CA PHE A 44 11.65 3.65 -18.17
C PHE A 44 10.94 2.85 -17.08
N ALA A 45 11.17 1.53 -17.03
CA ALA A 45 10.56 0.67 -16.01
C ALA A 45 11.03 1.02 -14.58
N ILE A 46 12.31 1.39 -14.43
CA ILE A 46 12.84 1.87 -13.14
C ILE A 46 12.14 3.17 -12.73
N GLY A 47 12.04 4.14 -13.64
CA GLY A 47 11.37 5.41 -13.37
C GLY A 47 9.89 5.23 -13.02
N PHE A 48 9.16 4.46 -13.82
CA PHE A 48 7.76 4.12 -13.55
C PHE A 48 7.60 3.43 -12.20
N GLY A 49 8.40 2.39 -11.94
CA GLY A 49 8.34 1.65 -10.67
C GLY A 49 8.68 2.53 -9.46
N ALA A 50 9.62 3.46 -9.58
CA ALA A 50 9.94 4.41 -8.51
C ALA A 50 8.79 5.39 -8.23
N VAL A 51 8.13 5.91 -9.27
CA VAL A 51 6.95 6.78 -9.11
C VAL A 51 5.79 6.00 -8.50
N SER A 52 5.53 4.78 -8.97
CA SER A 52 4.52 3.89 -8.36
C SER A 52 4.81 3.62 -6.89
N LEU A 53 6.07 3.30 -6.55
CA LEU A 53 6.48 3.07 -5.17
C LEU A 53 6.20 4.29 -4.28
N LEU A 54 6.51 5.49 -4.77
CA LEU A 54 6.27 6.73 -4.04
C LEU A 54 4.78 6.97 -3.80
N VAL A 55 3.93 6.78 -4.82
CA VAL A 55 2.48 6.92 -4.68
C VAL A 55 1.94 5.93 -3.66
N PHE A 56 2.37 4.66 -3.72
CA PHE A 56 1.92 3.62 -2.80
C PHE A 56 2.37 3.88 -1.36
N ILE A 57 3.59 4.34 -1.13
CA ILE A 57 4.04 4.73 0.22
C ILE A 57 3.19 5.87 0.80
N ILE A 58 2.82 6.87 -0.03
CA ILE A 58 1.95 7.96 0.41
C ILE A 58 0.54 7.44 0.73
N SER A 59 0.00 6.54 -0.09
CA SER A 59 -1.28 5.90 0.17
C SER A 59 -1.26 5.08 1.46
N ASP A 60 -0.20 4.29 1.70
CA ASP A 60 -0.02 3.51 2.92
C ASP A 60 0.07 4.43 4.14
N TYR A 61 0.79 5.55 4.04
CA TYR A 61 0.87 6.56 5.09
C TYR A 61 -0.52 7.12 5.44
N ALA A 62 -1.29 7.54 4.43
CA ALA A 62 -2.63 8.08 4.63
C ALA A 62 -3.58 7.04 5.26
N MET A 63 -3.48 5.78 4.83
CA MET A 63 -4.24 4.66 5.36
C MET A 63 -3.89 4.37 6.83
N VAL A 64 -2.60 4.30 7.17
CA VAL A 64 -2.15 4.13 8.56
C VAL A 64 -2.62 5.29 9.44
N MET A 65 -2.53 6.52 8.96
CA MET A 65 -3.04 7.70 9.69
C MET A 65 -4.56 7.64 9.87
N HIS A 66 -5.30 7.10 8.90
CA HIS A 66 -6.74 6.88 9.04
C HIS A 66 -7.06 5.90 10.18
N TRP A 67 -6.26 4.84 10.36
CA TRP A 67 -6.45 3.91 11.49
C TRP A 67 -6.23 4.56 12.85
N LEU A 68 -5.31 5.53 12.93
CA LEU A 68 -4.93 6.20 14.17
C LEU A 68 -5.77 7.45 14.50
N SER A 69 -6.52 7.99 13.52
CA SER A 69 -7.43 9.13 13.66
C SER A 69 -8.72 8.76 14.38
#